data_AF-A0A7W0MS27-F1
#
_entry.id   AF-A0A7W0MS27-F1
#
_cell.length_a   1.000
_cell.length_b   1.000
_cell.length_c   1.000
_cell.angle_alpha   90.00
_cell.angle_beta   90.00
_cell.angle_gamma   90.00
#
_symmetry.space_group_name_H-M   'P 1'
#
loop_
_entity.id
_entity.type
_entity.pdbx_description
1 polymer ?
#
loop_
_entity_poly.entity_id
_entity_poly.type
_entity_poly.pdbx_seq_one_letter_code
_entity_poly.pdbx_strand_id
1 'polypeptide(L)'
;AERRTRACIAALPDGPRTAVDVLEAREGDLELRLSATVDGDRLVLDFAGSAAQHEGNLNCPLAVTRSAAYFAVRVLTDPDVPPSAGAHRPIEVRAPPGSLLNARSPAAVAGGNVETSSRVADLVLAAFGRALGQGTMNNLTLGTEAFTYYETIGGGQGACPDADGPSGVHVAMSNTLNTPIEALELEFPLRVVRYALRRGSGGAGTHRGGEGVVRELEALEPMAYSLITERRRHAPPGAHGGSPGARGRNLLGEDELPAKATGELRAGDRLTIETPGGGGHGAA
;
A
#
# COMPACT_ATOMS: atom_id res chain seq x y z
N ALA A 1 -12.81 -16.43 -18.20
CA ALA A 1 -12.19 -16.00 -16.94
C ALA A 1 -11.72 -17.21 -16.13
N GLU A 2 -12.62 -17.98 -15.52
CA GLU A 2 -12.26 -19.11 -14.63
C GLU A 2 -11.18 -20.06 -15.20
N ARG A 3 -11.39 -20.60 -16.41
CA ARG A 3 -10.41 -21.50 -17.05
C ARG A 3 -9.02 -20.88 -17.23
N ARG A 4 -8.95 -19.58 -17.57
CA ARG A 4 -7.66 -18.88 -17.75
C ARG A 4 -6.96 -18.74 -16.41
N THR A 5 -7.67 -18.29 -15.37
CA THR A 5 -7.09 -18.17 -14.03
C THR A 5 -6.60 -19.51 -13.48
N ARG A 6 -7.40 -20.58 -13.63
CA ARG A 6 -7.01 -21.94 -13.26
C ARG A 6 -5.71 -22.40 -13.95
N ALA A 7 -5.60 -22.17 -15.26
CA ALA A 7 -4.40 -22.52 -16.02
C ALA A 7 -3.17 -21.74 -15.53
N CYS A 8 -3.31 -20.45 -15.21
CA CYS A 8 -2.21 -19.67 -14.65
C CYS A 8 -1.82 -20.11 -13.24
N ILE A 9 -2.79 -20.46 -12.38
CA ILE A 9 -2.52 -21.00 -11.04
C ILE A 9 -1.75 -22.31 -11.14
N ALA A 10 -2.15 -23.21 -12.04
CA ALA A 10 -1.46 -24.49 -12.28
C ALA A 10 -0.02 -24.35 -12.81
N ALA A 11 0.37 -23.18 -13.30
CA ALA A 11 1.74 -22.88 -13.70
C ALA A 11 2.60 -22.36 -12.54
N LEU A 12 2.00 -21.97 -11.41
CA LEU A 12 2.72 -21.62 -10.19
C LEU A 12 3.24 -22.91 -9.53
N PRO A 13 4.38 -22.87 -8.83
CA PRO A 13 4.85 -24.04 -8.10
C PRO A 13 3.80 -24.54 -7.08
N ASP A 14 3.57 -25.85 -7.03
CA ASP A 14 2.67 -26.43 -6.03
C ASP A 14 3.24 -26.32 -4.61
N GLY A 15 2.35 -26.31 -3.62
CA GLY A 15 2.69 -26.41 -2.21
C GLY A 15 2.48 -25.12 -1.39
N PRO A 16 2.78 -25.20 -0.08
CA PRO A 16 2.54 -24.11 0.86
C PRO A 16 3.66 -23.06 0.83
N ARG A 17 3.27 -21.81 1.07
CA ARG A 17 4.15 -20.65 1.22
C ARG A 17 3.63 -19.76 2.34
N THR A 18 4.51 -19.05 3.00
CA THR A 18 4.11 -18.14 4.08
C THR A 18 4.68 -16.74 3.86
N ALA A 19 3.94 -15.75 4.33
CA ALA A 19 4.41 -14.38 4.43
C ALA A 19 3.93 -13.76 5.74
N VAL A 20 4.74 -12.87 6.30
CA VAL A 20 4.42 -12.08 7.49
C VAL A 20 4.82 -10.65 7.20
N ASP A 21 3.97 -9.72 7.60
CA ASP A 21 4.23 -8.29 7.51
C ASP A 21 3.41 -7.56 8.58
N VAL A 22 3.60 -6.26 8.74
CA VAL A 22 2.98 -5.47 9.81
C VAL A 22 2.28 -4.22 9.28
N LEU A 23 1.23 -3.80 9.96
CA LEU A 23 0.67 -2.45 9.83
C LEU A 23 1.16 -1.56 10.97
N GLU A 24 1.55 -0.34 10.65
CA GLU A 24 2.09 0.62 11.60
C GLU A 24 0.97 1.40 12.30
N ALA A 25 0.33 0.81 13.32
CA ALA A 25 -0.60 1.54 14.19
C ALA A 25 0.14 2.52 15.11
N ARG A 26 -0.62 3.37 15.82
CA ARG A 26 -0.06 4.38 16.73
C ARG A 26 0.55 3.74 17.97
N GLU A 27 -0.10 2.72 18.49
CA GLU A 27 0.22 2.03 19.74
C GLU A 27 1.25 0.90 19.54
N GLY A 28 1.57 0.56 18.30
CA GLY A 28 2.49 -0.52 17.95
C GLY A 28 2.25 -1.09 16.56
N ASP A 29 2.97 -2.15 16.23
CA ASP A 29 2.78 -2.87 14.98
C ASP A 29 1.70 -3.93 15.11
N LEU A 30 0.81 -4.01 14.13
CA LEU A 30 -0.20 -5.06 14.02
C LEU A 30 0.28 -6.10 13.00
N GLU A 31 0.63 -7.28 13.50
CA GLU A 31 1.15 -8.36 12.64
C GLU A 31 0.03 -9.00 11.80
N LEU A 32 0.34 -9.23 10.53
CA LEU A 32 -0.50 -9.94 9.58
C LEU A 32 0.26 -11.15 9.04
N ARG A 33 -0.44 -12.27 8.91
CA ARG A 33 0.12 -13.55 8.47
C ARG A 33 -0.68 -14.09 7.30
N LEU A 34 0.02 -14.70 6.35
CA LEU A 34 -0.58 -15.42 5.24
C LEU A 34 0.06 -16.80 5.13
N SER A 35 -0.78 -17.82 5.01
CA SER A 35 -0.45 -19.12 4.45
C SER A 35 -1.10 -19.25 3.08
N ALA A 36 -0.31 -19.33 2.02
CA ALA A 36 -0.75 -19.46 0.64
C ALA A 36 -0.42 -20.87 0.13
N THR A 37 -1.43 -21.65 -0.26
CA THR A 37 -1.24 -23.01 -0.77
C THR A 37 -1.74 -23.09 -2.20
N VAL A 38 -0.83 -23.43 -3.13
CA VAL A 38 -1.20 -23.84 -4.49
C VAL A 38 -1.39 -25.35 -4.49
N ASP A 39 -2.55 -25.79 -4.97
CA ASP A 39 -2.94 -27.21 -5.11
C ASP A 39 -3.48 -27.41 -6.53
N GLY A 40 -2.57 -27.71 -7.45
CA GLY A 40 -2.87 -27.81 -8.86
C GLY A 40 -3.44 -26.49 -9.40
N ASP A 41 -4.73 -26.47 -9.74
CA ASP A 41 -5.40 -25.31 -10.32
C ASP A 41 -6.13 -24.41 -9.30
N ARG A 42 -5.91 -24.65 -8.00
CA ARG A 42 -6.54 -23.92 -6.90
C ARG A 42 -5.50 -23.20 -6.05
N LEU A 43 -5.91 -22.05 -5.52
CA LEU A 43 -5.12 -21.26 -4.58
C LEU A 43 -5.93 -20.97 -3.32
N VAL A 44 -5.41 -21.39 -2.17
CA VAL A 44 -5.99 -21.08 -0.85
C VAL A 44 -5.11 -20.04 -0.17
N LEU A 45 -5.72 -18.93 0.24
CA LEU A 45 -5.09 -17.83 0.98
C LEU A 45 -5.73 -17.77 2.37
N ASP A 46 -5.00 -18.24 3.38
CA ASP A 46 -5.45 -18.29 4.77
C ASP A 46 -4.69 -17.28 5.63
N PHE A 47 -5.45 -16.33 6.19
CA PHE A 47 -4.95 -15.25 7.03
C PHE A 47 -5.04 -15.54 8.53
N ALA A 48 -5.26 -16.80 8.92
CA ALA A 48 -5.23 -17.21 10.32
C ALA A 48 -3.91 -16.82 11.00
N GLY A 49 -4.00 -16.36 12.25
CA GLY A 49 -2.86 -15.85 13.03
C GLY A 49 -2.55 -14.37 12.81
N SER A 50 -3.24 -13.68 11.90
CA SER A 50 -3.22 -12.22 11.84
C SER A 50 -3.81 -11.58 13.09
N ALA A 51 -3.41 -10.34 13.37
CA ALA A 51 -3.86 -9.56 14.51
C ALA A 51 -5.39 -9.58 14.68
N ALA A 52 -5.82 -9.54 15.94
CA ALA A 52 -7.23 -9.33 16.28
C ALA A 52 -7.73 -7.99 15.74
N GLN A 53 -9.05 -7.84 15.71
CA GLN A 53 -9.68 -6.55 15.42
C GLN A 53 -9.09 -5.45 16.31
N HIS A 54 -8.71 -4.35 15.68
CA HIS A 54 -8.08 -3.19 16.30
C HIS A 54 -9.13 -2.17 16.74
N GLU A 55 -8.85 -1.37 17.77
CA GLU A 55 -9.80 -0.34 18.24
C GLU A 55 -9.88 0.87 17.31
N GLY A 56 -8.78 1.19 16.62
CA GLY A 56 -8.74 2.23 15.58
C GLY A 56 -9.32 1.78 14.23
N ASN A 57 -9.09 2.55 13.17
CA ASN A 57 -9.79 2.36 11.89
C ASN A 57 -9.10 1.45 10.85
N LEU A 58 -8.00 0.77 11.22
CA LEU A 58 -7.25 -0.14 10.34
C LEU A 58 -7.97 -1.48 10.08
N ASN A 59 -9.14 -1.69 10.67
CA ASN A 59 -9.91 -2.90 10.44
C ASN A 59 -10.39 -2.99 9.00
N CYS A 60 -10.44 -4.22 8.49
CA CYS A 60 -10.80 -4.53 7.13
C CYS A 60 -11.98 -5.52 7.12
N PRO A 61 -13.11 -5.17 6.49
CA PRO A 61 -14.17 -6.14 6.21
C PRO A 61 -13.62 -7.26 5.31
N LEU A 62 -14.13 -8.48 5.47
CA LEU A 62 -13.67 -9.61 4.66
C LEU A 62 -13.78 -9.37 3.14
N ALA A 63 -14.76 -8.57 2.71
CA ALA A 63 -14.91 -8.20 1.30
C ALA A 63 -13.70 -7.42 0.74
N VAL A 64 -13.13 -6.52 1.54
CA VAL A 64 -11.93 -5.76 1.16
C VAL A 64 -10.69 -6.65 1.16
N THR A 65 -10.55 -7.52 2.18
CA THR A 65 -9.48 -8.54 2.22
C THR A 65 -9.50 -9.43 0.98
N ARG A 66 -10.70 -9.90 0.59
CA ARG A 66 -10.89 -10.68 -0.65
C ARG A 66 -10.49 -9.90 -1.88
N SER A 67 -10.94 -8.65 -2.00
CA SER A 67 -10.64 -7.80 -3.15
C SER A 67 -9.14 -7.60 -3.34
N ALA A 68 -8.41 -7.26 -2.27
CA ALA A 68 -6.97 -7.08 -2.29
C ALA A 68 -6.21 -8.36 -2.65
N ALA A 69 -6.65 -9.51 -2.09
CA ALA A 69 -6.09 -10.80 -2.44
C ALA A 69 -6.32 -11.15 -3.92
N TYR A 70 -7.51 -10.93 -4.46
CA TYR A 70 -7.82 -11.18 -5.87
C TYR A 70 -7.00 -10.28 -6.81
N PHE A 71 -6.79 -9.02 -6.44
CA PHE A 71 -5.89 -8.14 -7.16
C PHE A 71 -4.48 -8.72 -7.22
N ALA A 72 -3.90 -9.12 -6.08
CA ALA A 72 -2.55 -9.65 -6.04
C ALA A 72 -2.41 -10.95 -6.85
N VAL A 73 -3.41 -11.85 -6.78
CA VAL A 73 -3.42 -13.07 -7.61
C VAL A 73 -3.50 -12.72 -9.09
N ARG A 74 -4.28 -11.71 -9.48
CA ARG A 74 -4.33 -11.25 -10.87
C ARG A 74 -2.98 -10.71 -11.36
N VAL A 75 -2.23 -10.00 -10.51
CA VAL A 75 -0.86 -9.56 -10.81
C VAL A 75 0.08 -10.76 -10.99
N LEU A 76 -0.06 -11.80 -10.17
CA LEU A 76 0.76 -13.01 -10.26
C LEU A 76 0.42 -13.92 -11.45
N THR A 77 -0.79 -13.79 -11.99
CA THR A 77 -1.31 -14.67 -13.04
C THR A 77 -1.40 -13.96 -14.38
N ASP A 78 -2.56 -13.41 -14.71
CA ASP A 78 -2.85 -12.85 -16.02
C ASP A 78 -3.67 -11.56 -15.84
N PRO A 79 -3.05 -10.38 -16.02
CA PRO A 79 -3.72 -9.10 -15.86
C PRO A 79 -4.81 -8.85 -16.92
N ASP A 80 -4.81 -9.56 -18.04
CA ASP A 80 -5.78 -9.43 -19.13
C ASP A 80 -7.00 -10.35 -18.96
N VAL A 81 -7.06 -11.16 -17.89
CA VAL A 81 -8.29 -11.89 -17.55
C VAL A 81 -9.39 -10.89 -17.18
N PRO A 82 -10.58 -10.97 -17.82
CA PRO A 82 -11.69 -10.10 -17.47
C PRO A 82 -12.05 -10.20 -15.98
N PRO A 83 -12.13 -9.07 -15.26
CA PRO A 83 -12.45 -9.05 -13.83
C PRO A 83 -13.90 -9.47 -13.64
N SER A 84 -14.12 -10.73 -13.29
CA SER A 84 -15.44 -11.34 -13.16
C SER A 84 -15.42 -12.37 -12.06
N ALA A 85 -16.57 -12.70 -11.49
CA ALA A 85 -16.67 -13.71 -10.43
C ALA A 85 -16.03 -15.06 -10.81
N GLY A 86 -16.03 -15.39 -12.11
CA GLY A 86 -15.36 -16.58 -12.62
C GLY A 86 -13.84 -16.57 -12.39
N ALA A 87 -13.17 -15.41 -12.48
CA ALA A 87 -11.74 -15.30 -12.21
C ALA A 87 -11.40 -15.59 -10.74
N HIS A 88 -12.36 -15.41 -9.83
CA HIS A 88 -12.13 -15.59 -8.39
C HIS A 88 -12.49 -17.00 -7.89
N ARG A 89 -13.25 -17.79 -8.66
CA ARG A 89 -13.66 -19.15 -8.28
C ARG A 89 -12.53 -20.13 -7.91
N PRO A 90 -11.33 -20.10 -8.53
CA PRO A 90 -10.24 -20.97 -8.11
C PRO A 90 -9.47 -20.44 -6.88
N ILE A 91 -9.86 -19.28 -6.34
CA ILE A 91 -9.17 -18.60 -5.25
C ILE A 91 -10.05 -18.62 -4.00
N GLU A 92 -9.62 -19.33 -2.98
CA GLU A 92 -10.26 -19.32 -1.67
C GLU A 92 -9.54 -18.36 -0.73
N VAL A 93 -10.29 -17.47 -0.07
CA VAL A 93 -9.74 -16.49 0.89
C VAL A 93 -10.41 -16.67 2.24
N ARG A 94 -9.61 -16.96 3.27
CA ARG A 94 -10.04 -17.22 4.65
C ARG A 94 -9.41 -16.23 5.61
N ALA A 95 -10.21 -15.71 6.53
CA ALA A 95 -9.72 -14.92 7.66
C ALA A 95 -10.66 -15.13 8.87
N PRO A 96 -10.14 -15.36 10.09
CA PRO A 96 -10.98 -15.60 11.26
C PRO A 96 -11.92 -14.43 11.55
N PRO A 97 -13.23 -14.65 11.76
CA PRO A 97 -14.16 -13.57 12.13
C PRO A 97 -13.72 -12.87 13.43
N GLY A 98 -13.65 -11.53 13.41
CA GLY A 98 -13.13 -10.74 14.53
C GLY A 98 -11.60 -10.55 14.49
N SER A 99 -10.92 -10.97 13.42
CA SER A 99 -9.56 -10.53 13.12
C SER A 99 -9.57 -9.17 12.41
N LEU A 100 -8.39 -8.54 12.32
CA LEU A 100 -8.20 -7.29 11.56
C LEU A 100 -8.68 -7.41 10.10
N LEU A 101 -8.58 -8.61 9.51
CA LEU A 101 -8.89 -8.88 8.11
C LEU A 101 -10.30 -9.47 7.88
N ASN A 102 -11.09 -9.62 8.94
CA ASN A 102 -12.50 -10.00 8.89
C ASN A 102 -13.22 -9.39 10.09
N ALA A 103 -13.20 -8.05 10.11
CA ALA A 103 -13.73 -7.28 11.22
C ALA A 103 -15.26 -7.39 11.32
N ARG A 104 -15.77 -7.33 12.55
CA ARG A 104 -17.19 -7.35 12.87
C ARG A 104 -17.68 -5.93 13.11
N SER A 105 -18.89 -5.64 12.66
CA SER A 105 -19.60 -4.42 13.06
C SER A 105 -19.67 -4.34 14.60
N PRO A 106 -19.49 -3.15 15.21
CA PRO A 106 -19.41 -1.80 14.63
C PRO A 106 -17.99 -1.25 14.45
N ALA A 107 -16.96 -2.09 14.25
CA ALA A 107 -15.58 -1.62 14.11
C ALA A 107 -15.40 -0.58 12.99
N ALA A 108 -14.55 0.42 13.22
CA ALA A 108 -14.21 1.42 12.20
C ALA A 108 -13.29 0.81 11.14
N VAL A 109 -13.58 1.06 9.85
CA VAL A 109 -12.94 0.36 8.71
C VAL A 109 -12.32 1.28 7.66
N ALA A 110 -12.22 2.59 7.93
CA ALA A 110 -11.74 3.57 6.95
C ALA A 110 -10.31 3.25 6.45
N GLY A 111 -9.39 2.96 7.37
CA GLY A 111 -8.01 2.55 7.08
C GLY A 111 -7.91 1.17 6.43
N GLY A 112 -8.95 0.34 6.57
CA GLY A 112 -9.05 -0.99 6.00
C GLY A 112 -8.94 -1.03 4.48
N ASN A 113 -9.67 -0.12 3.81
CA ASN A 113 -9.68 -0.05 2.34
C ASN A 113 -8.39 0.51 1.75
N VAL A 114 -7.59 1.22 2.56
CA VAL A 114 -6.42 1.94 2.09
C VAL A 114 -5.11 1.25 2.45
N GLU A 115 -4.79 1.14 3.74
CA GLU A 115 -3.50 0.64 4.20
C GLU A 115 -3.53 -0.88 4.42
N THR A 116 -4.59 -1.37 5.04
CA THR A 116 -4.72 -2.82 5.34
C THR A 116 -4.89 -3.65 4.07
N SER A 117 -5.68 -3.17 3.11
CA SER A 117 -5.78 -3.78 1.78
C SER A 117 -4.43 -3.79 1.04
N SER A 118 -3.65 -2.71 1.14
CA SER A 118 -2.29 -2.64 0.56
C SER A 118 -1.41 -3.70 1.16
N ARG A 119 -1.47 -3.89 2.49
CA ARG A 119 -0.71 -4.93 3.18
C ARG A 119 -1.15 -6.34 2.84
N VAL A 120 -2.45 -6.57 2.62
CA VAL A 120 -2.97 -7.87 2.14
C VAL A 120 -2.41 -8.19 0.75
N ALA A 121 -2.41 -7.22 -0.16
CA ALA A 121 -1.82 -7.41 -1.49
C ALA A 121 -0.31 -7.70 -1.39
N ASP A 122 0.41 -6.94 -0.58
CA ASP A 122 1.84 -7.13 -0.31
C ASP A 122 2.16 -8.52 0.23
N LEU A 123 1.38 -9.03 1.21
CA LEU A 123 1.56 -10.40 1.74
C LEU A 123 1.43 -11.46 0.67
N VAL A 124 0.42 -11.35 -0.19
CA VAL A 124 0.22 -12.29 -1.29
C VAL A 124 1.37 -12.18 -2.28
N LEU A 125 1.79 -10.98 -2.67
CA LEU A 125 2.92 -10.81 -3.59
C LEU A 125 4.24 -11.33 -3.00
N ALA A 126 4.50 -11.06 -1.71
CA ALA A 126 5.70 -11.50 -0.99
C ALA A 126 5.75 -13.03 -0.86
N ALA A 127 4.62 -13.69 -0.59
CA ALA A 127 4.54 -15.15 -0.54
C ALA A 127 5.00 -15.81 -1.84
N PHE A 128 4.93 -15.10 -2.98
CA PHE A 128 5.38 -15.56 -4.29
C PHE A 128 6.69 -14.89 -4.76
N GLY A 129 7.48 -14.34 -3.83
CA GLY A 129 8.84 -13.86 -4.10
C GLY A 129 8.90 -12.54 -4.89
N ARG A 130 7.84 -11.72 -4.86
CA ARG A 130 7.88 -10.40 -5.50
C ARG A 130 8.52 -9.37 -4.58
N ALA A 131 9.29 -8.44 -5.16
CA ALA A 131 9.72 -7.25 -4.44
C ALA A 131 8.49 -6.35 -4.23
N LEU A 132 8.42 -5.67 -3.08
CA LEU A 132 7.26 -4.88 -2.72
C LEU A 132 7.44 -3.41 -3.09
N GLY A 133 6.34 -2.76 -3.49
CA GLY A 133 6.32 -1.32 -3.69
C GLY A 133 6.10 -0.55 -2.40
N GLN A 134 5.78 0.72 -2.51
CA GLN A 134 5.59 1.62 -1.37
C GLN A 134 4.59 1.13 -0.30
N GLY A 135 3.70 0.17 -0.60
CA GLY A 135 2.86 -0.50 0.38
C GLY A 135 1.92 0.41 1.17
N THR A 136 1.59 1.57 0.59
CA THR A 136 0.77 2.63 1.19
C THR A 136 0.16 3.49 0.08
N MET A 137 -1.00 4.10 0.34
CA MET A 137 -1.56 5.11 -0.55
C MET A 137 -1.10 6.53 -0.20
N ASN A 138 -0.38 6.70 0.92
CA ASN A 138 -0.01 7.99 1.49
C ASN A 138 -1.20 8.96 1.58
N ASN A 139 -2.26 8.54 2.28
CA ASN A 139 -3.47 9.35 2.38
C ASN A 139 -3.20 10.63 3.14
N LEU A 140 -3.49 11.75 2.48
CA LEU A 140 -3.50 13.08 3.06
C LEU A 140 -4.91 13.66 2.93
N THR A 141 -5.49 14.04 4.06
CA THR A 141 -6.68 14.89 4.09
C THR A 141 -6.31 16.23 4.69
N LEU A 142 -6.71 17.30 4.03
CA LEU A 142 -6.63 18.68 4.51
C LEU A 142 -8.03 19.28 4.51
N GLY A 143 -8.35 20.12 5.48
CA GLY A 143 -9.67 20.74 5.48
C GLY A 143 -9.89 21.80 6.52
N THR A 144 -10.94 22.58 6.28
CA THR A 144 -11.52 23.57 7.18
C THR A 144 -13.03 23.29 7.28
N GLU A 145 -13.79 24.18 7.91
CA GLU A 145 -15.25 24.10 7.85
C GLU A 145 -15.80 24.34 6.43
N ALA A 146 -15.03 25.00 5.55
CA ALA A 146 -15.46 25.37 4.21
C ALA A 146 -15.13 24.30 3.14
N PHE A 147 -14.07 23.50 3.33
CA PHE A 147 -13.65 22.52 2.33
C PHE A 147 -12.99 21.27 2.94
N THR A 148 -12.93 20.22 2.13
CA THR A 148 -12.10 19.04 2.39
C THR A 148 -11.38 18.66 1.10
N TYR A 149 -10.05 18.60 1.18
CA TYR A 149 -9.18 18.09 0.14
C TYR A 149 -8.64 16.72 0.57
N TYR A 150 -8.68 15.75 -0.34
CA TYR A 150 -8.19 14.39 -0.12
C TYR A 150 -7.28 14.00 -1.28
N GLU A 151 -6.05 13.62 -0.95
CA GLU A 151 -5.02 13.20 -1.90
C GLU A 151 -4.49 11.82 -1.49
N THR A 152 -4.26 11.00 -2.51
CA THR A 152 -3.37 9.83 -2.41
C THR A 152 -2.12 10.17 -3.18
N ILE A 153 -0.95 9.80 -2.67
CA ILE A 153 0.33 10.22 -3.24
C ILE A 153 1.09 8.98 -3.70
N GLY A 154 1.46 8.96 -4.98
CA GLY A 154 2.27 7.90 -5.57
C GLY A 154 3.67 7.75 -4.96
N GLY A 155 4.36 6.68 -5.30
CA GLY A 155 5.69 6.39 -4.81
C GLY A 155 6.38 5.33 -5.65
N GLY A 156 7.31 4.59 -5.05
CA GLY A 156 8.07 3.58 -5.77
C GLY A 156 7.33 2.26 -5.91
N GLN A 157 7.28 1.70 -7.12
CA GLN A 157 6.85 0.32 -7.33
C GLN A 157 8.01 -0.65 -7.08
N GLY A 158 7.72 -1.85 -6.56
CA GLY A 158 8.72 -2.91 -6.44
C GLY A 158 9.20 -3.37 -7.82
N ALA A 159 10.47 -3.73 -7.91
CA ALA A 159 11.04 -4.27 -9.15
C ALA A 159 10.46 -5.63 -9.52
N CYS A 160 10.43 -5.93 -10.81
CA CYS A 160 10.08 -7.23 -11.35
C CYS A 160 11.36 -8.03 -11.68
N PRO A 161 11.26 -9.36 -11.90
CA PRO A 161 12.40 -10.16 -12.34
C PRO A 161 13.00 -9.74 -13.69
N ASP A 162 12.25 -8.97 -14.48
CA ASP A 162 12.55 -8.61 -15.86
C ASP A 162 12.62 -7.09 -16.10
N ALA A 163 12.30 -6.26 -15.10
CA ALA A 163 12.29 -4.80 -15.24
C ALA A 163 12.41 -4.06 -13.91
N ASP A 164 12.99 -2.86 -13.99
CA ASP A 164 12.98 -1.87 -12.90
C ASP A 164 11.54 -1.47 -12.55
N GLY A 165 11.32 -1.15 -11.27
CA GLY A 165 10.06 -0.62 -10.78
C GLY A 165 9.82 0.81 -11.26
N PRO A 166 8.61 1.13 -11.77
CA PRO A 166 8.21 2.50 -12.06
C PRO A 166 8.33 3.43 -10.83
N SER A 167 8.76 4.67 -11.08
CA SER A 167 8.99 5.70 -10.07
C SER A 167 7.84 6.70 -10.00
N GLY A 168 7.45 7.12 -8.81
CA GLY A 168 6.45 8.15 -8.57
C GLY A 168 5.05 7.82 -9.07
N VAL A 169 4.69 6.54 -9.08
CA VAL A 169 3.39 6.05 -9.57
C VAL A 169 2.49 5.62 -8.43
N HIS A 170 1.18 5.56 -8.69
CA HIS A 170 0.23 4.91 -7.80
C HIS A 170 0.40 3.39 -7.92
N VAL A 171 0.59 2.71 -6.79
CA VAL A 171 0.96 1.29 -6.74
C VAL A 171 -0.16 0.50 -6.07
N ALA A 172 -0.48 -0.65 -6.66
CA ALA A 172 -1.40 -1.65 -6.13
C ALA A 172 -2.81 -1.13 -5.83
N MET A 173 -3.11 -0.86 -4.55
CA MET A 173 -4.45 -0.47 -4.11
C MET A 173 -4.79 0.99 -4.48
N SER A 174 -3.82 1.77 -4.96
CA SER A 174 -4.03 3.13 -5.41
C SER A 174 -4.18 3.19 -6.94
N ASN A 175 -5.27 3.78 -7.43
CA ASN A 175 -5.62 3.84 -8.87
C ASN A 175 -6.08 5.25 -9.32
N THR A 176 -5.55 6.28 -8.67
CA THR A 176 -5.84 7.69 -8.95
C THR A 176 -4.78 8.30 -9.87
N LEU A 177 -5.14 9.41 -10.51
CA LEU A 177 -4.17 10.30 -11.15
C LEU A 177 -3.70 11.35 -10.13
N ASN A 178 -2.50 11.88 -10.33
CA ASN A 178 -2.01 12.98 -9.51
C ASN A 178 -2.88 14.23 -9.71
N THR A 179 -3.06 15.03 -8.66
CA THR A 179 -3.75 16.32 -8.77
C THR A 179 -2.83 17.33 -9.47
N PRO A 180 -3.27 17.98 -10.58
CA PRO A 180 -2.50 19.06 -11.20
C PRO A 180 -2.24 20.19 -10.21
N ILE A 181 -1.03 20.76 -10.25
CA ILE A 181 -0.61 21.80 -9.30
C ILE A 181 -1.51 23.03 -9.45
N GLU A 182 -1.73 23.50 -10.67
CA GLU A 182 -2.53 24.70 -10.91
C GLU A 182 -3.98 24.51 -10.46
N ALA A 183 -4.55 23.32 -10.63
CA ALA A 183 -5.90 23.03 -10.17
C ALA A 183 -6.00 23.02 -8.63
N LEU A 184 -4.99 22.47 -7.95
CA LEU A 184 -4.93 22.47 -6.48
C LEU A 184 -4.83 23.90 -5.93
N GLU A 185 -3.91 24.71 -6.45
CA GLU A 185 -3.67 26.07 -5.95
C GLU A 185 -4.78 27.06 -6.32
N LEU A 186 -5.56 26.78 -7.36
CA LEU A 186 -6.72 27.59 -7.74
C LEU A 186 -7.92 27.34 -6.82
N GLU A 187 -8.13 26.08 -6.42
CA GLU A 187 -9.31 25.66 -5.66
C GLU A 187 -9.11 25.78 -4.14
N PHE A 188 -7.89 25.55 -3.66
CA PHE A 188 -7.61 25.46 -2.22
C PHE A 188 -6.56 26.49 -1.79
N PRO A 189 -6.60 26.94 -0.53
CA PRO A 189 -5.60 27.85 0.06
C PRO A 189 -4.32 27.08 0.40
N LEU A 190 -3.72 26.48 -0.63
CA LEU A 190 -2.52 25.65 -0.59
C LEU A 190 -1.55 26.14 -1.66
N ARG A 191 -0.26 25.99 -1.38
CA ARG A 191 0.79 26.16 -2.38
C ARG A 191 1.68 24.93 -2.44
N VAL A 192 1.93 24.42 -3.63
CA VAL A 192 2.87 23.33 -3.86
C VAL A 192 4.28 23.90 -3.90
N VAL A 193 5.03 23.74 -2.81
CA VAL A 193 6.42 24.22 -2.72
C VAL A 193 7.35 23.27 -3.48
N ARG A 194 7.09 21.97 -3.39
CA ARG A 194 7.90 20.95 -4.05
C ARG A 194 7.05 19.76 -4.48
N TYR A 195 7.26 19.33 -5.72
CA TYR A 195 6.81 18.04 -6.20
C TYR A 195 7.87 17.41 -7.09
N ALA A 196 8.57 16.39 -6.60
CA ALA A 196 9.71 15.80 -7.29
C ALA A 196 9.89 14.32 -6.96
N LEU A 197 10.57 13.57 -7.82
CA LEU A 197 11.05 12.24 -7.47
C LEU A 197 12.04 12.31 -6.30
N ARG A 198 11.89 11.39 -5.35
CA ARG A 198 12.76 11.22 -4.18
C ARG A 198 13.98 10.37 -4.55
N ARG A 199 14.87 10.91 -5.36
CA ARG A 199 16.02 10.19 -5.93
C ARG A 199 16.85 9.45 -4.86
N GLY A 200 17.19 8.18 -5.13
CA GLY A 200 17.96 7.32 -4.22
C GLY A 200 17.11 6.60 -3.17
N SER A 201 15.78 6.69 -3.25
CA SER A 201 14.82 5.96 -2.44
C SER A 201 14.52 4.55 -2.95
N GLY A 202 14.71 4.27 -4.23
CA GLY A 202 14.50 2.94 -4.80
C GLY A 202 15.55 1.93 -4.33
N GLY A 203 15.11 0.72 -3.97
CA GLY A 203 15.99 -0.37 -3.55
C GLY A 203 16.88 -0.87 -4.69
N ALA A 204 18.14 -1.17 -4.37
CA ALA A 204 19.10 -1.72 -5.32
C ALA A 204 18.84 -3.20 -5.64
N GLY A 205 19.32 -3.64 -6.80
CA GLY A 205 19.20 -5.01 -7.29
C GLY A 205 19.65 -5.05 -8.76
N THR A 206 19.62 -6.23 -9.37
CA THR A 206 19.75 -6.37 -10.83
C THR A 206 18.68 -5.52 -11.53
N HIS A 207 17.48 -5.52 -10.97
CA HIS A 207 16.44 -4.54 -11.27
C HIS A 207 16.17 -3.68 -10.04
N ARG A 208 16.14 -2.37 -10.26
CA ARG A 208 15.97 -1.37 -9.20
C ARG A 208 14.50 -1.19 -8.87
N GLY A 209 14.20 -1.02 -7.59
CA GLY A 209 12.88 -0.55 -7.17
C GLY A 209 12.68 0.91 -7.60
N GLY A 210 11.42 1.29 -7.81
CA GLY A 210 11.05 2.65 -8.19
C GLY A 210 11.34 3.66 -7.10
N GLU A 211 11.58 4.90 -7.50
CA GLU A 211 11.75 6.03 -6.60
C GLU A 211 10.40 6.52 -6.07
N GLY A 212 10.35 6.92 -4.81
CA GLY A 212 9.23 7.66 -4.20
C GLY A 212 9.12 9.09 -4.74
N VAL A 213 8.26 9.89 -4.12
CA VAL A 213 8.11 11.32 -4.39
C VAL A 213 8.27 12.15 -3.12
N VAL A 214 8.66 13.40 -3.28
CA VAL A 214 8.57 14.44 -2.26
C VAL A 214 7.42 15.35 -2.66
N ARG A 215 6.39 15.43 -1.83
CA ARG A 215 5.22 16.30 -1.97
C ARG A 215 5.19 17.26 -0.79
N GLU A 216 5.50 18.54 -1.02
CA GLU A 216 5.55 19.57 0.01
C GLU A 216 4.48 20.64 -0.28
N LEU A 217 3.59 20.81 0.69
CA LEU A 217 2.47 21.75 0.63
C LEU A 217 2.62 22.79 1.74
N GLU A 218 2.52 24.07 1.36
CA GLU A 218 2.42 25.19 2.29
C GLU A 218 0.94 25.56 2.47
N ALA A 219 0.50 25.63 3.72
CA ALA A 219 -0.84 26.10 4.06
C ALA A 219 -0.89 27.62 3.94
N LEU A 220 -1.84 28.18 3.19
CA LEU A 220 -1.99 29.64 3.06
C LEU A 220 -2.97 30.22 4.09
N GLU A 221 -3.74 29.36 4.75
CA GLU A 221 -4.60 29.69 5.89
C GLU A 221 -4.58 28.54 6.92
N PRO A 222 -5.07 28.77 8.15
CA PRO A 222 -5.18 27.69 9.13
C PRO A 222 -6.09 26.55 8.66
N MET A 223 -5.65 25.30 8.80
CA MET A 223 -6.43 24.12 8.41
C MET A 223 -6.04 22.88 9.21
N ALA A 224 -6.94 21.90 9.30
CA ALA A 224 -6.63 20.60 9.89
C ALA A 224 -5.97 19.68 8.84
N TYR A 225 -5.07 18.81 9.31
CA TYR A 225 -4.52 17.72 8.51
C TYR A 225 -4.79 16.36 9.16
N SER A 226 -4.93 15.35 8.31
CA SER A 226 -4.98 13.94 8.70
C SER A 226 -4.12 13.11 7.74
N LEU A 227 -3.25 12.30 8.32
CA LEU A 227 -2.33 11.41 7.63
C LEU A 227 -2.68 9.98 7.98
N ILE A 228 -2.95 9.16 6.96
CA ILE A 228 -3.02 7.71 7.09
C ILE A 228 -2.00 7.13 6.12
N THR A 229 -0.88 6.72 6.68
CA THR A 229 0.28 6.30 5.89
C THR A 229 0.98 5.09 6.52
N GLU A 230 1.82 4.39 5.73
CA GLU A 230 2.54 3.15 6.11
C GLU A 230 4.00 3.16 5.65
N ARG A 231 4.82 2.21 6.12
CA ARG A 231 6.26 2.11 5.77
C ARG A 231 7.11 3.31 6.24
N ARG A 232 6.80 3.85 7.43
CA ARG A 232 7.61 4.89 8.10
C ARG A 232 8.58 4.27 9.09
N ARG A 233 8.19 3.16 9.73
CA ARG A 233 9.05 2.33 10.57
C ARG A 233 9.73 1.22 9.78
N HIS A 234 8.99 0.58 8.87
CA HIS A 234 9.44 -0.61 8.14
C HIS A 234 9.60 -0.33 6.65
N ALA A 235 10.76 -0.68 6.09
CA ALA A 235 11.04 -0.47 4.68
C ALA A 235 10.26 -1.47 3.79
N PRO A 236 9.87 -1.08 2.56
CA PRO A 236 9.40 -2.02 1.55
C PRO A 236 10.50 -3.03 1.17
N PRO A 237 10.29 -4.34 1.37
CA PRO A 237 11.32 -5.33 1.11
C PRO A 237 11.60 -5.53 -0.38
N GLY A 238 12.87 -5.75 -0.70
CA GLY A 238 13.28 -6.31 -1.99
C GLY A 238 13.03 -7.82 -2.07
N ALA A 239 13.39 -8.43 -3.20
CA ALA A 239 13.25 -9.86 -3.40
C ALA A 239 14.48 -10.47 -4.08
N HIS A 240 14.70 -11.76 -3.83
CA HIS A 240 15.77 -12.56 -4.45
C HIS A 240 17.17 -11.91 -4.36
N GLY A 241 17.50 -11.32 -3.22
CA GLY A 241 18.78 -10.63 -2.98
C GLY A 241 18.73 -9.10 -3.20
N GLY A 242 17.61 -8.57 -3.67
CA GLY A 242 17.41 -7.13 -3.83
C GLY A 242 17.30 -6.42 -2.48
N SER A 243 17.84 -5.21 -2.43
CA SER A 243 17.79 -4.34 -1.26
C SER A 243 16.39 -3.74 -1.06
N PRO A 244 15.99 -3.45 0.19
CA PRO A 244 14.74 -2.76 0.46
C PRO A 244 14.74 -1.33 -0.09
N GLY A 245 13.55 -0.80 -0.38
CA GLY A 245 13.37 0.63 -0.67
C GLY A 245 13.52 1.48 0.58
N ALA A 246 13.73 2.78 0.42
CA ALA A 246 13.75 3.70 1.54
C ALA A 246 12.35 3.88 2.13
N ARG A 247 12.30 4.03 3.46
CA ARG A 247 11.08 4.35 4.22
C ARG A 247 10.55 5.73 3.84
N GLY A 248 9.23 5.88 3.94
CA GLY A 248 8.59 7.18 3.84
C GLY A 248 8.79 8.02 5.11
N ARG A 249 8.57 9.33 5.00
CA ARG A 249 8.63 10.28 6.11
C ARG A 249 7.50 11.31 5.97
N ASN A 250 6.96 11.74 7.11
CA ASN A 250 6.00 12.82 7.19
C ASN A 250 6.65 13.93 8.00
N LEU A 251 6.71 15.15 7.49
CA LEU A 251 7.39 16.28 8.14
C LEU A 251 6.48 17.49 8.23
N LEU A 252 6.40 18.11 9.41
CA LEU A 252 5.83 19.43 9.60
C LEU A 252 6.97 20.41 9.89
N GLY A 253 7.38 21.19 8.88
CA GLY A 253 8.66 21.89 8.94
C GLY A 253 9.82 20.89 9.07
N GLU A 254 10.58 20.98 10.16
CA GLU A 254 11.67 20.05 10.47
C GLU A 254 11.24 18.87 11.37
N ASP A 255 10.04 18.94 11.95
CA ASP A 255 9.54 17.95 12.89
C ASP A 255 9.00 16.71 12.17
N GLU A 256 9.52 15.53 12.52
CA GLU A 256 9.05 14.27 11.96
C GLU A 256 7.78 13.76 12.66
N LEU A 257 6.73 13.59 11.88
CA LEU A 257 5.43 13.10 12.32
C LEU A 257 5.34 11.57 12.21
N PRO A 258 4.53 10.91 13.05
CA PRO A 258 4.29 9.47 12.93
C PRO A 258 3.57 9.11 11.62
N ALA A 259 3.55 7.81 11.30
CA ALA A 259 2.84 7.26 10.14
C ALA A 259 1.34 7.64 10.10
N LYS A 260 0.72 7.79 11.28
CA LYS A 260 -0.67 8.18 11.44
C LYS A 260 -0.76 9.36 12.38
N ALA A 261 -1.08 10.52 11.82
CA ALA A 261 -1.04 11.79 12.51
C ALA A 261 -2.26 12.63 12.14
N THR A 262 -2.71 13.44 13.09
CA THR A 262 -3.75 14.44 12.89
C THR A 262 -3.32 15.68 13.65
N GLY A 263 -3.59 16.85 13.11
CA GLY A 263 -3.23 18.10 13.76
C GLY A 263 -3.73 19.30 12.97
N GLU A 264 -3.15 20.45 13.28
CA GLU A 264 -3.47 21.73 12.63
C GLU A 264 -2.21 22.30 11.97
N LEU A 265 -2.41 22.95 10.85
CA LEU A 265 -1.43 23.80 10.16
C LEU A 265 -1.84 25.24 10.36
N ARG A 266 -0.87 26.12 10.58
CA ARG A 266 -1.03 27.57 10.50
C ARG A 266 -0.69 28.05 9.09
N ALA A 267 -1.12 29.26 8.77
CA ALA A 267 -0.67 29.92 7.54
C ALA A 267 0.87 30.03 7.52
N GLY A 268 1.50 29.56 6.45
CA GLY A 268 2.94 29.47 6.27
C GLY A 268 3.56 28.14 6.71
N ASP A 269 2.84 27.29 7.44
CA ASP A 269 3.35 25.97 7.81
C ASP A 269 3.47 25.07 6.58
N ARG A 270 4.48 24.20 6.59
CA ARG A 270 4.78 23.29 5.49
C ARG A 270 4.68 21.84 5.91
N LEU A 271 3.80 21.10 5.23
CA LEU A 271 3.65 19.66 5.38
C LEU A 271 4.32 18.96 4.20
N THR A 272 5.36 18.17 4.49
CA THR A 272 6.08 17.38 3.49
C THR A 272 5.80 15.90 3.68
N ILE A 273 5.37 15.25 2.61
CA ILE A 273 5.26 13.80 2.51
C ILE A 273 6.35 13.29 1.58
N GLU A 274 7.32 12.60 2.16
CA GLU A 274 8.28 11.80 1.43
C GLU A 274 7.74 10.37 1.32
N THR A 275 7.31 9.96 0.13
CA THR A 275 6.74 8.62 -0.05
C THR A 275 7.83 7.55 -0.12
N PRO A 276 7.54 6.31 0.29
CA PRO A 276 8.50 5.22 0.23
C PRO A 276 8.93 4.89 -1.21
N GLY A 277 10.16 4.39 -1.36
CA GLY A 277 10.60 3.75 -2.60
C GLY A 277 10.10 2.30 -2.70
N GLY A 278 10.32 1.65 -3.84
CA GLY A 278 10.09 0.21 -4.00
C GLY A 278 11.33 -0.61 -3.68
N GLY A 279 11.15 -1.87 -3.30
CA GLY A 279 12.24 -2.83 -3.16
C GLY A 279 12.82 -3.25 -4.51
N GLY A 280 14.13 -3.53 -4.54
CA GLY A 280 14.82 -4.06 -5.72
C GLY A 280 14.65 -5.57 -5.89
N HIS A 281 15.05 -6.10 -7.05
CA HIS A 281 15.00 -7.51 -7.38
C HIS A 281 16.36 -8.03 -7.89
N GLY A 282 16.76 -9.21 -7.43
CA GLY A 282 18.04 -9.82 -7.81
C GLY A 282 19.23 -9.25 -7.03
N ALA A 283 20.44 -9.75 -7.31
CA ALA A 283 21.64 -9.37 -6.57
C ALA A 283 21.89 -7.85 -6.63
N ALA A 284 22.05 -7.24 -5.46
CA ALA A 284 22.37 -5.82 -5.26
C ALA A 284 23.88 -5.55 -5.25
#